data_AF-A0A7S3T6Q6-F1
#
_entry.id   AF-A0A7S3T6Q6-F1
#
_cell.length_a   1.000
_cell.length_b   1.000
_cell.length_c   1.000
_cell.angle_alpha   90.00
_cell.angle_beta   90.00
_cell.angle_gamma   90.00
#
_symmetry.space_group_name_H-M   'P 1'
#
loop_
_entity.id
_entity.type
_entity.pdbx_description
1 polymer ?
#
loop_
_entity_poly.entity_id
_entity_poly.type
_entity_poly.pdbx_seq_one_letter_code
_entity_poly.pdbx_strand_id
1 'polypeptide(L)'
;VATTRTGRQCQQWASDWPHQHRWQDLPANHCRNPDADTAPWCYTTDPAVRFELCDVPRCDDLAGGATGASAASVLVVVLRGVSQAAAASRLPRTLALLASLDNVTHVSTPLPGARSLSGGGAAALRALFSGASRG
;
A
#
# COMPACT_ATOMS: atom_id res chain seq x y z
N VAL A 1 11.97 10.27 11.74
CA VAL A 1 13.33 9.93 12.23
C VAL A 1 13.61 8.47 11.90
N ALA A 2 14.71 8.20 11.21
CA ALA A 2 15.15 6.85 10.81
C ALA A 2 16.65 6.64 11.08
N THR A 3 17.15 7.41 12.04
CA THR A 3 18.55 7.46 12.45
C THR A 3 18.55 7.50 13.97
N THR A 4 19.46 6.75 14.57
CA THR A 4 19.63 6.60 16.03
C THR A 4 20.39 7.80 16.62
N ARG A 5 20.51 7.87 17.95
CA ARG A 5 21.21 8.96 18.66
C ARG A 5 22.67 9.11 18.22
N THR A 6 23.34 8.00 17.95
CA THR A 6 24.74 8.01 17.49
C THR A 6 24.89 8.14 15.98
N GLY A 7 23.79 8.31 15.23
CA GLY A 7 23.84 8.45 13.77
C GLY A 7 23.76 7.15 12.97
N ARG A 8 23.54 5.99 13.62
CA ARG A 8 23.34 4.72 12.89
C ARG A 8 22.00 4.71 12.17
N GLN A 9 21.99 4.15 10.96
CA GLN A 9 20.77 3.99 10.17
C GLN A 9 19.89 2.88 10.75
N CYS A 10 18.59 3.12 10.78
CA CYS A 10 17.62 2.12 11.19
C CYS A 10 17.43 1.05 10.09
N GLN A 11 17.46 -0.21 10.50
CA GLN A 11 17.01 -1.35 9.73
C GLN A 11 15.50 -1.22 9.45
N GLN A 12 15.07 -1.66 8.26
CA GLN A 12 13.64 -1.73 7.93
C GLN A 12 12.98 -2.77 8.82
N TRP A 13 11.84 -2.43 9.42
CA TRP A 13 11.11 -3.35 10.27
C TRP A 13 10.67 -4.61 9.52
N ALA A 14 10.29 -4.50 8.24
CA ALA A 14 9.96 -5.66 7.41
C ALA A 14 11.19 -6.54 7.04
N SER A 15 12.42 -6.13 7.41
CA SER A 15 13.64 -6.89 7.15
C SER A 15 14.12 -7.60 8.40
N ASP A 16 14.58 -8.84 8.24
CA ASP A 16 15.16 -9.65 9.31
C ASP A 16 16.71 -9.67 9.32
N TRP A 17 17.34 -8.75 8.58
CA TRP A 17 18.80 -8.67 8.47
C TRP A 17 19.30 -7.23 8.70
N PRO A 18 20.42 -7.03 9.44
CA PRO A 18 21.25 -8.04 10.11
C PRO A 18 20.63 -8.61 11.38
N HIS A 19 19.58 -7.98 11.92
CA HIS A 19 18.98 -8.39 13.19
C HIS A 19 17.60 -8.99 12.96
N GLN A 20 17.47 -10.30 13.17
CA GLN A 20 16.17 -10.98 13.14
C GLN A 20 15.29 -10.51 14.31
N HIS A 21 14.00 -10.28 14.07
CA HIS A 21 13.09 -9.80 15.10
C HIS A 21 11.62 -10.08 14.81
N ARG A 22 10.76 -9.93 15.83
CA ARG A 22 9.31 -10.22 15.74
C ARG A 22 8.45 -9.08 15.18
N TRP A 23 8.99 -7.87 15.07
CA TRP A 23 8.24 -6.65 14.72
C TRP A 23 8.24 -6.35 13.21
N GLN A 24 7.84 -7.33 12.39
CA GLN A 24 7.93 -7.27 10.92
C GLN A 24 6.74 -6.59 10.24
N ASP A 25 5.67 -6.39 10.98
CA ASP A 25 4.42 -5.76 10.56
C ASP A 25 4.47 -4.23 10.61
N LEU A 26 5.55 -3.65 11.15
CA LEU A 26 5.73 -2.21 11.19
C LEU A 26 6.22 -1.66 9.83
N PRO A 27 5.68 -0.52 9.37
CA PRO A 27 6.07 0.03 8.08
C PRO A 27 7.42 0.75 8.13
N ALA A 28 8.17 0.67 7.03
CA ALA A 28 9.42 1.37 6.79
C ALA A 28 10.52 1.08 7.85
N ASN A 29 11.34 2.08 8.19
CA ASN A 29 12.47 1.97 9.11
C ASN A 29 12.47 3.10 10.16
N HIS A 30 11.30 3.60 10.53
CA HIS A 30 11.20 4.73 11.45
C HIS A 30 11.33 4.28 12.90
N CYS A 31 11.89 5.13 13.78
CA CYS A 31 11.96 4.83 15.20
C CYS A 31 10.55 4.64 15.81
N ARG A 32 10.38 3.60 16.62
CA ARG A 32 9.10 3.21 17.23
C ARG A 32 9.31 2.73 18.65
N ASN A 33 8.22 2.61 19.40
CA ASN A 33 8.23 2.12 20.77
C ASN A 33 7.11 1.10 20.98
N PRO A 34 7.22 -0.11 20.40
CA PRO A 34 6.16 -1.12 20.49
C PRO A 34 6.11 -1.83 21.86
N ASP A 35 7.16 -1.71 22.66
CA ASP A 35 7.39 -2.39 23.94
C ASP A 35 7.26 -1.47 25.17
N ALA A 36 6.83 -0.23 24.96
CA ALA A 36 6.66 0.78 26.01
C ALA A 36 7.95 1.10 26.80
N ASP A 37 9.10 1.10 26.11
CA ASP A 37 10.37 1.61 26.63
C ASP A 37 10.28 3.14 26.86
N THR A 38 11.31 3.69 27.49
CA THR A 38 11.50 5.10 27.81
C THR A 38 11.55 6.02 26.59
N ALA A 39 12.00 5.53 25.43
CA ALA A 39 12.15 6.30 24.21
C ALA A 39 11.95 5.43 22.96
N PRO A 40 11.55 6.01 21.81
CA PRO A 40 11.50 5.27 20.57
C PRO A 40 12.90 4.81 20.14
N TRP A 41 12.95 3.60 19.58
CA TRP A 41 14.18 2.93 19.16
C TRP A 41 13.97 2.26 17.80
N CYS A 42 15.05 1.77 17.23
CA CYS A 42 15.00 0.93 16.04
C CYS A 42 16.14 -0.10 16.06
N TYR A 43 15.97 -1.18 15.30
CA TYR A 43 17.09 -2.03 14.92
C TYR A 43 18.06 -1.25 14.05
N THR A 44 19.36 -1.49 14.20
CA THR A 44 20.36 -0.77 13.38
C THR A 44 20.81 -1.60 12.20
N THR A 45 21.34 -0.97 11.15
CA THR A 45 21.98 -1.71 10.05
C THR A 45 23.38 -2.22 10.40
N ASP A 46 23.90 -1.88 11.59
CA ASP A 46 25.21 -2.32 12.07
C ASP A 46 25.08 -3.71 12.73
N PRO A 47 25.76 -4.75 12.21
CA PRO A 47 25.66 -6.11 12.78
C PRO A 47 26.20 -6.21 14.21
N ALA A 48 27.02 -5.26 14.67
CA ALA A 48 27.54 -5.24 16.03
C ALA A 48 26.57 -4.62 17.04
N VAL A 49 25.61 -3.80 16.58
CA VAL A 49 24.67 -3.07 17.44
C VAL A 49 23.25 -3.46 17.10
N ARG A 50 22.64 -4.33 17.92
CA ARG A 50 21.31 -4.88 17.64
C ARG A 50 20.24 -3.79 17.51
N PHE A 51 20.12 -2.94 18.52
CA PHE A 51 19.16 -1.84 18.51
C PHE A 51 19.75 -0.65 19.26
N GLU A 52 19.21 0.53 18.98
CA GLU A 52 19.59 1.74 19.68
C GLU A 52 18.39 2.69 19.76
N LEU A 53 18.37 3.50 20.81
CA LEU A 53 17.39 4.57 20.96
C LEU A 53 17.56 5.63 19.85
N CYS A 54 16.49 6.38 19.61
CA CYS A 54 16.49 7.52 18.71
C CYS A 54 16.21 8.82 19.45
N ASP A 55 16.85 9.91 19.01
CA ASP A 55 16.52 11.26 19.48
C ASP A 55 15.35 11.80 18.66
N VAL A 56 14.13 11.48 19.10
CA VAL A 56 12.90 12.04 18.54
C VAL A 56 12.54 13.29 19.34
N PRO A 57 12.42 14.48 18.72
CA PRO A 57 12.09 15.70 19.43
C PRO A 57 10.70 15.57 20.07
N ARG A 58 10.55 16.09 21.29
CA ARG A 58 9.24 16.12 21.94
C ARG A 58 8.39 17.18 21.25
N CYS A 59 7.07 16.97 21.27
CA CYS A 59 6.13 17.90 20.66
C CYS A 59 6.26 19.32 21.25
N ASP A 60 6.56 19.42 22.55
CA ASP A 60 6.72 20.71 23.24
C ASP A 60 7.98 21.47 22.79
N ASP A 61 9.05 20.76 22.41
CA ASP A 61 10.32 21.36 21.98
C ASP A 61 10.20 21.99 20.58
N LEU A 62 9.29 21.46 19.73
CA LEU A 62 9.05 21.96 18.39
C LEU A 62 8.32 23.32 18.37
N ALA A 63 7.57 23.63 19.43
CA ALA A 63 6.92 24.93 19.59
C ALA A 63 7.91 26.06 19.97
N GLY A 64 9.10 25.70 20.47
CA GLY A 64 10.14 26.66 20.88
C GLY A 64 11.34 26.76 19.92
N GLY A 65 11.43 25.89 18.91
CA GLY A 65 12.65 25.70 18.10
C GLY A 65 12.55 26.03 16.61
N ALA A 66 11.52 26.74 16.16
CA ALA A 66 11.39 27.15 14.75
C ALA A 66 12.23 28.39 14.39
N THR A 67 13.54 28.40 14.71
CA THR A 67 14.48 29.38 14.13
C THR A 67 15.24 28.71 12.98
N GLY A 68 14.57 28.54 11.84
CA GLY A 68 15.19 27.86 10.68
C GLY A 68 14.48 27.99 9.34
N ALA A 69 13.43 28.80 9.21
CA ALA A 69 12.89 29.15 7.90
C ALA A 69 13.51 30.48 7.43
N SER A 70 14.57 30.39 6.64
CA SER A 70 15.11 31.55 5.92
C SER A 70 14.03 32.11 4.98
N ALA A 71 13.56 33.33 5.26
CA ALA A 71 12.59 34.07 4.45
C ALA A 71 13.09 34.41 3.03
N ALA A 72 14.36 34.13 2.72
CA ALA A 72 14.97 34.43 1.42
C ALA A 72 14.49 33.49 0.29
N SER A 73 13.95 32.32 0.60
CA SER A 73 13.59 31.30 -0.41
C SER A 73 12.25 31.55 -1.12
N VAL A 74 11.39 32.42 -0.57
CA VAL A 74 10.03 32.66 -1.10
C VAL A 74 10.07 33.46 -2.42
N LEU A 75 11.02 34.39 -2.56
CA LEU A 75 11.10 35.29 -3.71
C LEU A 75 11.50 34.58 -5.02
N VAL A 76 12.30 33.51 -4.94
CA VAL A 76 12.81 32.80 -6.12
C VAL A 76 11.72 31.93 -6.78
N VAL A 77 10.74 31.47 -6.01
CA VAL A 77 9.65 30.61 -6.51
C VAL A 77 8.71 31.37 -7.44
N VAL A 78 8.41 32.65 -7.13
CA VAL A 78 7.43 33.45 -7.87
C VAL A 78 7.93 33.82 -9.28
N LEU A 79 9.24 34.05 -9.46
CA LEU A 79 9.81 34.48 -10.74
C LEU A 79 9.99 33.35 -11.77
N ARG A 80 10.01 32.08 -11.34
CA ARG A 80 10.17 30.92 -12.25
C ARG A 80 8.85 30.40 -12.83
N GLY A 81 7.71 30.88 -12.33
CA GLY A 81 6.38 30.41 -12.73
C GLY A 81 5.87 30.91 -14.09
N VAL A 82 6.54 31.87 -14.73
CA VAL A 82 6.02 32.59 -15.91
C VAL A 82 6.40 31.97 -17.28
N SER A 83 7.08 30.81 -17.34
CA SER A 83 7.78 30.42 -18.59
C SER A 83 7.55 29.03 -19.18
N GLN A 84 6.54 28.24 -18.80
CA GLN A 84 6.29 26.97 -19.52
C GLN A 84 4.83 26.72 -19.86
N ALA A 85 4.40 27.34 -20.95
CA ALA A 85 3.38 26.79 -21.83
C ALA A 85 3.98 26.66 -23.24
N ALA A 86 4.53 25.49 -23.57
CA ALA A 86 4.85 25.15 -24.95
C ALA A 86 4.94 23.64 -25.17
N ALA A 87 4.24 23.21 -26.23
CA ALA A 87 4.46 22.04 -27.08
C ALA A 87 3.85 20.68 -26.66
N ALA A 88 2.82 20.33 -27.43
CA ALA A 88 2.19 19.02 -27.59
C ALA A 88 3.07 18.02 -28.37
N SER A 89 2.86 16.71 -28.16
CA SER A 89 2.67 15.73 -29.27
C SER A 89 2.43 14.26 -28.81
N ARG A 90 1.21 13.78 -29.07
CA ARG A 90 0.84 12.49 -29.71
C ARG A 90 1.45 11.18 -29.18
N LEU A 91 0.69 10.44 -28.38
CA LEU A 91 0.75 8.97 -28.35
C LEU A 91 -0.46 8.37 -29.12
N PRO A 92 -0.25 7.33 -29.96
CA PRO A 92 -1.29 6.76 -30.84
C PRO A 92 -2.35 5.92 -30.09
N ARG A 93 -3.59 5.99 -30.58
CA ARG A 93 -4.83 5.38 -30.01
C ARG A 93 -4.97 3.85 -30.20
N THR A 94 -3.89 3.10 -30.40
CA THR A 94 -3.96 1.71 -30.91
C THR A 94 -3.78 0.61 -29.85
N LEU A 95 -3.62 0.93 -28.57
CA LEU A 95 -3.33 -0.05 -27.50
C LEU A 95 -4.50 -0.30 -26.53
N ALA A 96 -5.73 -0.40 -27.05
CA ALA A 96 -6.95 -0.54 -26.23
C ALA A 96 -7.80 -1.79 -26.55
N LEU A 97 -7.24 -2.84 -27.17
CA LEU A 97 -8.06 -3.93 -27.72
C LEU A 97 -7.73 -5.36 -27.26
N LEU A 98 -6.97 -5.54 -26.17
CA LEU A 98 -6.79 -6.87 -25.56
C LEU A 98 -7.01 -6.84 -24.04
N ALA A 99 -8.20 -6.41 -23.62
CA ALA A 99 -8.77 -6.79 -22.33
C ALA A 99 -9.99 -7.68 -22.60
N SER A 100 -9.70 -8.98 -22.81
CA SER A 100 -10.68 -10.04 -22.96
C SER A 100 -11.62 -10.05 -21.78
N LEU A 101 -12.91 -9.90 -22.07
CA LEU A 101 -14.01 -10.18 -21.16
C LEU A 101 -14.13 -11.70 -21.01
N ASP A 102 -13.65 -12.26 -19.91
CA ASP A 102 -14.05 -13.58 -19.42
C ASP A 102 -14.11 -13.51 -17.89
N ASN A 103 -15.30 -13.22 -17.36
CA ASN A 103 -16.22 -14.22 -16.81
C ASN A 103 -15.82 -14.70 -15.40
N VAL A 104 -16.36 -14.03 -14.37
CA VAL A 104 -16.78 -14.73 -13.14
C VAL A 104 -18.18 -14.25 -12.79
N THR A 105 -19.15 -14.93 -13.40
CA THR A 105 -20.49 -15.04 -12.84
C THR A 105 -20.47 -16.11 -11.74
N HIS A 106 -20.52 -15.73 -10.47
CA HIS A 106 -21.36 -16.40 -9.47
C HIS A 106 -21.46 -15.60 -8.16
N VAL A 107 -22.59 -14.94 -7.96
CA VAL A 107 -23.11 -14.61 -6.63
C VAL A 107 -23.73 -15.88 -6.06
N SER A 108 -23.49 -16.15 -4.78
CA SER A 108 -24.47 -16.63 -3.77
C SER A 108 -23.81 -17.59 -2.79
N THR A 109 -23.28 -17.06 -1.68
CA THR A 109 -23.18 -17.82 -0.43
C THR A 109 -24.54 -17.71 0.29
N PRO A 110 -25.20 -18.83 0.62
CA PRO A 110 -26.52 -18.81 1.26
C PRO A 110 -26.41 -18.50 2.76
N LEU A 111 -27.20 -17.51 3.21
CA LEU A 111 -27.59 -17.38 4.62
C LEU A 111 -28.64 -18.46 4.96
N PRO A 112 -28.56 -19.12 6.12
CA PRO A 112 -29.61 -20.04 6.55
C PRO A 112 -30.81 -19.23 7.05
N GLY A 113 -31.97 -19.33 6.38
CA GLY A 113 -33.22 -18.84 6.98
C GLY A 113 -34.41 -18.46 6.11
N ALA A 114 -34.40 -18.55 4.78
CA ALA A 114 -35.54 -18.09 3.97
C ALA A 114 -36.19 -19.20 3.12
N ARG A 115 -37.48 -19.43 3.37
CA ARG A 115 -38.37 -20.42 2.74
C ARG A 115 -38.87 -19.91 1.38
N SER A 116 -38.92 -20.85 0.43
CA SER A 116 -40.04 -21.15 -0.51
C SER A 116 -40.52 -20.07 -1.49
N LEU A 117 -40.54 -20.41 -2.79
CA LEU A 117 -41.75 -20.73 -3.60
C LEU A 117 -41.45 -20.60 -5.11
N SER A 118 -41.94 -21.60 -5.87
CA SER A 118 -42.57 -21.51 -7.21
C SER A 118 -42.05 -20.44 -8.20
N GLY A 119 -41.60 -20.72 -9.42
CA GLY A 119 -42.02 -21.74 -10.40
C GLY A 119 -42.06 -21.10 -11.79
N GLY A 120 -41.84 -21.90 -12.85
CA GLY A 120 -42.03 -21.56 -14.27
C GLY A 120 -40.93 -20.65 -14.87
N GLY A 121 -40.41 -20.87 -16.08
CA GLY A 121 -40.77 -21.75 -17.18
C GLY A 121 -39.93 -21.36 -18.41
N ALA A 122 -40.17 -22.06 -19.52
CA ALA A 122 -39.57 -21.90 -20.86
C ALA A 122 -38.17 -22.53 -21.04
N ALA A 123 -38.08 -23.81 -21.44
CA ALA A 123 -38.32 -24.35 -22.79
C ALA A 123 -37.22 -23.96 -23.79
N ALA A 124 -36.38 -24.93 -24.13
CA ALA A 124 -35.76 -25.05 -25.45
C ALA A 124 -35.42 -26.52 -25.69
N LEU A 125 -36.31 -27.17 -26.43
CA LEU A 125 -36.18 -28.52 -26.97
C LEU A 125 -34.93 -28.61 -27.85
N ARG A 126 -34.06 -29.59 -27.61
CA ARG A 126 -33.14 -30.09 -28.63
C ARG A 126 -33.25 -31.60 -28.75
N ALA A 127 -33.38 -31.99 -30.01
CA ALA A 127 -33.93 -33.23 -30.48
C ALA A 127 -33.01 -34.44 -30.27
N LEU A 128 -33.69 -35.49 -29.83
CA LEU A 128 -33.49 -36.93 -30.02
C LEU A 128 -32.57 -37.34 -31.18
N PHE A 129 -31.45 -37.99 -30.85
CA PHE A 129 -30.86 -39.06 -31.67
C PHE A 129 -30.27 -40.15 -30.76
N SER A 130 -30.56 -41.41 -31.13
CA SER A 130 -30.26 -42.70 -30.46
C SER A 130 -31.37 -43.14 -29.48
N GLY A 131 -32.23 -44.12 -29.73
CA GLY A 131 -32.14 -45.27 -30.63
C GLY A 131 -32.21 -46.56 -29.80
N ALA A 132 -33.39 -47.19 -29.70
CA ALA A 132 -33.62 -48.58 -29.25
C ALA A 132 -35.12 -48.90 -29.47
N SER A 133 -35.51 -49.59 -30.54
CA SER A 133 -35.59 -51.05 -30.69
C SER A 133 -36.71 -51.73 -29.87
N ARG A 134 -37.55 -52.49 -30.61
CA ARG A 134 -38.47 -53.59 -30.23
C ARG A 134 -39.95 -53.24 -30.04
N GLY A 135 -40.79 -53.97 -30.79
CA GLY A 135 -42.24 -54.11 -30.58
C GLY A 135 -42.99 -54.15 -31.88
#